data_AF-A0A0S8KU11-F1
#
_entry.id   AF-A0A0S8KU11-F1
#
_cell.length_a   1.000
_cell.length_b   1.000
_cell.length_c   1.000
_cell.angle_alpha   90.00
_cell.angle_beta   90.00
_cell.angle_gamma   90.00
#
_symmetry.space_group_name_H-M   'P 1'
#
loop_
_entity.id
_entity.type
_entity.pdbx_description
1 polymer ?
#
loop_
_entity_poly.entity_id
_entity_poly.type
_entity_poly.pdbx_seq_one_letter_code
_entity_poly.pdbx_strand_id
1 'polypeptide(L)'
;MQPMFTIHAGEYLVGSYIEERFKKCNVWVPSKDTGIDLLVTNSKNSKAVSIQAKFSKDYTVTHMAAVFQGQIKAWGWWTLTGDKIRRSPADLWVFVMQSFKQKSLEFIAIPPKVLLQRLGKIHGRKGLYQTYLWVTESKKCWETRGLRKQDLALIANGCYSNRDRDFSTYLNKWTILKKKLT
;
A
#
# COMPACT_ATOMS: atom_id res chain seq x y z
N MET A 1 -0.33 29.17 -17.74
CA MET A 1 0.80 28.44 -17.12
C MET A 1 0.64 26.96 -17.42
N GLN A 2 1.68 26.28 -17.94
CA GLN A 2 1.74 24.81 -17.95
C GLN A 2 2.44 24.34 -16.67
N PRO A 3 1.88 23.38 -15.92
CA PRO A 3 2.54 22.84 -14.73
C PRO A 3 3.80 22.06 -15.15
N MET A 4 4.94 22.32 -14.48
CA MET A 4 6.20 21.60 -14.72
C MET A 4 6.14 20.14 -14.25
N PHE A 5 5.30 19.84 -13.26
CA PHE A 5 4.98 18.50 -12.79
C PHE A 5 3.65 18.53 -12.02
N THR A 6 3.04 17.37 -11.81
CA THR A 6 1.84 17.20 -10.97
C THR A 6 2.16 16.15 -9.91
N ILE A 7 1.87 16.45 -8.65
CA ILE A 7 1.95 15.46 -7.56
C ILE A 7 0.55 14.87 -7.38
N HIS A 8 0.43 13.55 -7.49
CA HIS A 8 -0.83 12.88 -7.25
C HIS A 8 -1.12 12.75 -5.75
N ALA A 9 -2.41 12.61 -5.39
CA ALA A 9 -2.83 12.53 -4.00
C ALA A 9 -2.10 11.44 -3.20
N GLY A 10 -1.88 10.25 -3.78
CA GLY A 10 -1.12 9.19 -3.13
C GLY A 10 0.33 9.55 -2.82
N GLU A 11 0.98 10.25 -3.75
CA GLU A 11 2.38 10.67 -3.64
C GLU A 11 2.51 11.73 -2.54
N TYR A 12 1.60 12.72 -2.53
CA TYR A 12 1.51 13.71 -1.47
C TYR A 12 1.32 13.05 -0.10
N LEU A 13 0.34 12.16 0.04
CA LEU A 13 0.04 11.51 1.33
C LEU A 13 1.21 10.66 1.85
N VAL A 14 1.94 9.98 0.97
CA VAL A 14 3.14 9.22 1.34
C VAL A 14 4.28 10.17 1.73
N GLY A 15 4.56 11.17 0.90
CA GLY A 15 5.63 12.13 1.13
C GLY A 15 5.45 12.86 2.46
N SER A 16 4.26 13.45 2.68
CA SER A 16 3.94 14.16 3.91
C SER A 16 4.01 13.26 5.15
N TYR A 17 3.53 12.01 5.07
CA TYR A 17 3.66 11.06 6.18
C TYR A 17 5.14 10.81 6.51
N ILE A 18 6.00 10.68 5.50
CA ILE A 18 7.42 10.43 5.69
C ILE A 18 8.11 11.65 6.31
N GLU A 19 7.86 12.85 5.80
CA GLU A 19 8.42 14.10 6.38
C GLU A 19 7.95 14.34 7.82
N GLU A 20 6.70 13.99 8.14
CA GLU A 20 6.17 14.08 9.50
C GLU A 20 6.91 13.14 10.46
N ARG A 21 7.15 11.88 10.05
CA ARG A 21 7.63 10.80 10.94
C ARG A 21 9.12 10.54 10.91
N PHE A 22 9.84 10.95 9.86
CA PHE A 22 11.25 10.67 9.66
C PHE A 22 12.06 11.96 9.49
N LYS A 23 12.21 12.72 10.58
CA LYS A 23 12.83 14.07 10.61
C LYS A 23 14.26 14.18 10.09
N LYS A 24 14.97 13.06 9.91
CA LYS A 24 16.36 13.02 9.39
C LYS A 24 16.42 12.50 7.94
N CYS A 25 15.29 12.49 7.24
CA CYS A 25 15.20 12.09 5.85
C CYS A 25 14.76 13.29 5.00
N ASN A 26 15.22 13.30 3.75
CA ASN A 26 14.74 14.22 2.72
C ASN A 26 13.80 13.44 1.80
N VAL A 27 12.70 14.07 1.37
CA VAL A 27 11.76 13.49 0.39
C VAL A 27 11.85 14.30 -0.90
N TRP A 28 12.10 13.62 -2.00
CA TRP A 28 12.27 14.21 -3.32
C TRP A 28 11.20 13.69 -4.27
N VAL A 29 10.72 14.57 -5.14
CA VAL A 29 9.85 14.23 -6.26
C VAL A 29 10.72 14.19 -7.52
N PRO A 30 10.94 13.03 -8.15
CA PRO A 30 11.68 12.94 -9.41
C PRO A 30 10.98 13.73 -10.52
N SER A 31 11.75 14.44 -11.36
CA SER A 31 11.19 15.22 -12.46
C SER A 31 10.76 14.40 -13.68
N LYS A 32 11.17 13.12 -13.76
CA LYS A 32 10.82 12.20 -14.85
C LYS A 32 10.13 10.97 -14.28
N ASP A 33 9.02 10.57 -14.90
CA ASP A 33 8.37 9.30 -14.60
C ASP A 33 9.23 8.14 -15.13
N THR A 34 9.90 7.46 -14.21
CA THR A 34 10.67 6.24 -14.45
C THR A 34 10.07 5.04 -13.70
N GLY A 35 8.85 5.17 -13.18
CA GLY A 35 8.28 4.22 -12.22
C GLY A 35 8.80 4.41 -10.78
N ILE A 36 9.28 5.61 -10.46
CA ILE A 36 9.61 6.07 -9.10
C ILE A 36 8.87 7.38 -8.89
N ASP A 37 7.95 7.39 -7.93
CA ASP A 37 7.14 8.58 -7.65
C ASP A 37 7.80 9.44 -6.57
N LEU A 38 8.52 8.82 -5.63
CA LEU A 38 9.26 9.50 -4.57
C LEU A 38 10.63 8.85 -4.38
N LEU A 39 11.64 9.68 -4.10
CA LEU A 39 12.94 9.24 -3.62
C LEU A 39 13.13 9.76 -2.20
N VAL A 40 13.43 8.88 -1.26
CA VAL A 40 13.69 9.25 0.13
C VAL A 40 15.16 9.04 0.42
N THR A 41 15.86 10.07 0.90
CA THR A 41 17.28 9.96 1.25
C THR A 41 17.51 10.22 2.73
N ASN A 42 18.64 9.78 3.25
CA ASN A 42 19.10 10.26 4.57
C ASN A 42 19.56 11.72 4.48
N SER A 43 19.76 12.37 5.62
CA SER A 43 20.14 13.80 5.67
C SER A 43 21.43 14.15 4.91
N LYS A 44 22.32 13.17 4.70
CA LYS A 44 23.58 13.33 3.94
C LYS A 44 23.45 13.00 2.45
N ASN A 45 22.26 12.61 1.98
CA ASN A 45 22.00 12.14 0.62
C ASN A 45 22.91 10.98 0.15
N SER A 46 23.42 10.19 1.10
CA SER A 46 24.37 9.09 0.84
C SER A 46 23.68 7.74 0.67
N LYS A 47 22.45 7.62 1.17
CA LYS A 47 21.60 6.44 1.06
C LYS A 47 20.23 6.88 0.58
N ALA A 48 19.60 6.06 -0.25
CA ALA A 48 18.30 6.36 -0.84
C ALA A 48 17.38 5.13 -0.85
N VAL A 49 16.07 5.39 -0.83
CA VAL A 49 15.00 4.41 -1.03
C VAL A 49 14.03 4.98 -2.05
N SER A 50 13.83 4.27 -3.15
CA SER A 50 12.86 4.64 -4.19
C SER A 50 11.47 4.06 -3.87
N ILE A 51 10.42 4.87 -4.04
CA ILE A 51 9.04 4.52 -3.73
C ILE A 51 8.16 4.74 -4.95
N GLN A 52 7.31 3.75 -5.22
CA GLN A 52 6.15 3.90 -6.10
C GLN A 52 4.88 3.88 -5.23
N ALA A 53 4.09 4.95 -5.27
CA ALA A 53 2.83 5.06 -4.58
C ALA A 53 1.69 4.43 -5.40
N LYS A 54 0.73 3.80 -4.70
CA LYS A 54 -0.50 3.25 -5.27
C LYS A 54 -1.67 3.69 -4.39
N PHE A 55 -2.37 4.73 -4.82
CA PHE A 55 -3.50 5.27 -4.08
C PHE A 55 -4.80 4.54 -4.41
N SER A 56 -5.62 4.28 -3.39
CA SER A 56 -7.02 3.92 -3.57
C SER A 56 -7.87 4.72 -2.61
N LYS A 57 -8.97 5.27 -3.13
CA LYS A 57 -9.98 5.94 -2.32
C LYS A 57 -10.73 4.88 -1.51
N ASP A 58 -11.07 5.16 -0.26
CA ASP A 58 -11.84 4.23 0.55
C ASP A 58 -13.30 4.11 0.06
N TYR A 59 -13.73 2.86 -0.13
CA TYR A 59 -15.05 2.46 -0.60
C TYR A 59 -15.93 1.85 0.50
N THR A 60 -15.46 1.86 1.77
CA THR A 60 -16.20 1.34 2.92
C THR A 60 -17.61 1.93 3.06
N VAL A 61 -17.78 3.23 2.78
CA VAL A 61 -19.05 3.93 3.00
C VAL A 61 -20.10 3.57 1.95
N THR A 62 -19.71 3.23 0.72
CA THR A 62 -20.64 3.07 -0.41
C THR A 62 -20.89 1.62 -0.83
N HIS A 63 -19.97 0.69 -0.52
CA HIS A 63 -20.04 -0.69 -1.04
C HIS A 63 -19.93 -1.78 0.02
N MET A 64 -19.72 -1.43 1.29
CA MET A 64 -19.60 -2.43 2.35
C MET A 64 -20.97 -2.77 2.94
N ALA A 65 -21.29 -4.07 2.97
CA ALA A 65 -22.49 -4.56 3.63
C ALA A 65 -22.50 -4.16 5.11
N ALA A 66 -23.69 -3.84 5.64
CA ALA A 66 -23.88 -3.36 7.02
C ALA A 66 -23.20 -4.26 8.06
N VAL A 67 -23.20 -5.58 7.83
CA VAL A 67 -22.58 -6.58 8.72
C VAL A 67 -21.06 -6.39 8.92
N PHE A 68 -20.36 -5.74 7.99
CA PHE A 68 -18.92 -5.48 8.10
C PHE A 68 -18.62 -4.04 8.55
N GLN A 69 -19.64 -3.19 8.70
CA GLN A 69 -19.47 -1.82 9.14
C GLN A 69 -19.03 -1.80 10.61
N GLY A 70 -17.88 -1.17 10.87
CA GLY A 70 -17.29 -1.08 12.23
C GLY A 70 -16.27 -2.18 12.56
N GLN A 71 -16.06 -3.16 11.67
CA GLN A 71 -14.99 -4.15 11.81
C GLN A 71 -13.84 -3.89 10.82
N ILE A 72 -14.14 -3.22 9.71
CA ILE A 72 -13.17 -2.80 8.69
C ILE A 72 -12.87 -1.32 8.84
N LYS A 73 -11.58 -1.03 9.05
CA LYS A 73 -11.02 0.31 9.21
C LYS A 73 -10.82 1.02 7.87
N ALA A 74 -10.28 0.31 6.88
CA ALA A 74 -10.01 0.83 5.54
C ALA A 74 -10.09 -0.27 4.49
N TRP A 75 -10.54 0.08 3.27
CA TRP A 75 -10.57 -0.82 2.13
C TRP A 75 -10.05 -0.11 0.88
N GLY A 76 -9.07 -0.73 0.21
CA GLY A 76 -8.59 -0.29 -1.10
C GLY A 76 -8.73 -1.37 -2.17
N TRP A 77 -8.83 -0.91 -3.42
CA TRP A 77 -8.80 -1.72 -4.62
C TRP A 77 -7.76 -1.19 -5.61
N TRP A 78 -6.98 -2.11 -6.19
CA TRP A 78 -6.05 -1.81 -7.27
C TRP A 78 -6.10 -2.85 -8.39
N THR A 79 -5.79 -2.37 -9.59
CA THR A 79 -5.50 -3.21 -10.77
C THR A 79 -4.03 -3.04 -11.12
N LEU A 80 -3.26 -4.13 -11.03
CA LEU A 80 -1.80 -4.14 -11.12
C LEU A 80 -1.34 -5.03 -12.27
N THR A 81 -0.49 -4.52 -13.14
CA THR A 81 0.15 -5.33 -14.18
C THR A 81 1.32 -6.11 -13.59
N GLY A 82 1.34 -7.42 -13.78
CA GLY A 82 2.41 -8.30 -13.28
C GLY A 82 3.80 -7.89 -13.76
N ASP A 83 3.92 -7.45 -15.01
CA ASP A 83 5.19 -7.00 -15.57
C ASP A 83 5.66 -5.66 -15.00
N LYS A 84 4.74 -4.74 -14.68
CA LYS A 84 5.09 -3.49 -13.99
C LYS A 84 5.65 -3.77 -12.59
N ILE A 85 5.07 -4.73 -11.86
CA ILE A 85 5.61 -5.14 -10.55
C ILE A 85 6.99 -5.78 -10.73
N ARG A 86 7.12 -6.69 -11.70
CA ARG A 86 8.35 -7.46 -11.95
C ARG A 86 9.54 -6.58 -12.33
N ARG A 87 9.29 -5.57 -13.17
CA ARG A 87 10.32 -4.66 -13.70
C ARG A 87 10.44 -3.36 -12.89
N SER A 88 9.71 -3.24 -11.77
CA SER A 88 9.69 -1.98 -11.03
C SER A 88 11.09 -1.64 -10.51
N PRO A 89 11.59 -0.41 -10.77
CA PRO A 89 12.85 0.08 -10.20
C PRO A 89 12.69 0.60 -8.76
N ALA A 90 11.46 0.64 -8.24
CA ALA A 90 11.19 1.09 -6.89
C ALA A 90 11.60 0.02 -5.87
N ASP A 91 12.25 0.44 -4.78
CA ASP A 91 12.54 -0.43 -3.64
C ASP A 91 11.26 -0.85 -2.92
N LEU A 92 10.26 0.03 -2.90
CA LEU A 92 8.98 -0.17 -2.24
C LEU A 92 7.83 0.24 -3.14
N TRP A 93 6.80 -0.60 -3.15
CA TRP A 93 5.46 -0.15 -3.48
C TRP A 93 4.73 0.18 -2.20
N VAL A 94 4.13 1.37 -2.15
CA VAL A 94 3.35 1.83 -1.02
C VAL A 94 1.90 1.97 -1.45
N PHE A 95 1.07 1.04 -0.99
CA PHE A 95 -0.38 1.15 -1.14
C PHE A 95 -0.93 2.06 -0.05
N VAL A 96 -1.68 3.07 -0.45
CA VAL A 96 -2.26 4.07 0.44
C VAL A 96 -3.77 3.94 0.40
N MET A 97 -4.38 3.80 1.57
CA MET A 97 -5.83 3.85 1.74
C MET A 97 -6.17 4.98 2.72
N GLN A 98 -7.10 5.82 2.33
CA GLN A 98 -7.60 6.90 3.18
C GLN A 98 -9.01 6.57 3.68
N SER A 99 -9.12 6.14 4.94
CA SER A 99 -10.40 5.92 5.58
C SER A 99 -11.12 7.24 5.82
N PHE A 100 -12.23 7.50 5.11
CA PHE A 100 -13.01 8.72 5.33
C PHE A 100 -13.77 8.69 6.64
N LYS A 101 -14.28 7.51 7.03
CA LYS A 101 -15.01 7.33 8.29
C LYS A 101 -14.13 7.65 9.49
N GLN A 102 -12.89 7.18 9.48
CA GLN A 102 -11.97 7.35 10.61
C GLN A 102 -10.95 8.49 10.45
N LYS A 103 -10.96 9.17 9.29
CA LYS A 103 -9.96 10.20 8.94
C LYS A 103 -8.52 9.72 9.15
N SER A 104 -8.25 8.47 8.78
CA SER A 104 -6.94 7.84 8.99
C SER A 104 -6.35 7.33 7.68
N LEU A 105 -5.02 7.26 7.63
CA LEU A 105 -4.27 6.69 6.53
C LEU A 105 -3.71 5.35 6.94
N GLU A 106 -3.85 4.37 6.05
CA GLU A 106 -3.27 3.05 6.20
C GLU A 106 -2.34 2.78 5.02
N PHE A 107 -1.13 2.32 5.33
CA PHE A 107 -0.07 2.08 4.34
C PHE A 107 0.33 0.63 4.31
N ILE A 108 0.47 0.04 3.12
CA ILE A 108 1.15 -1.24 2.94
C ILE A 108 2.44 -0.97 2.17
N ALA A 109 3.57 -0.96 2.88
CA ALA A 109 4.88 -0.76 2.29
C ALA A 109 5.55 -2.12 2.06
N ILE A 110 5.65 -2.54 0.79
CA ILE A 110 6.09 -3.88 0.41
C ILE A 110 7.07 -3.85 -0.77
N PRO A 111 8.17 -4.64 -0.74
CA PRO A 111 9.03 -4.79 -1.91
C PRO A 111 8.27 -5.41 -3.10
N PRO A 112 8.46 -4.91 -4.34
CA PRO A 112 7.73 -5.41 -5.51
C PRO A 112 7.89 -6.92 -5.73
N LYS A 113 9.10 -7.46 -5.53
CA LYS A 113 9.38 -8.90 -5.65
C LYS A 113 8.53 -9.73 -4.70
N VAL A 114 8.36 -9.27 -3.46
CA VAL A 114 7.57 -9.96 -2.45
C VAL A 114 6.08 -9.86 -2.77
N LEU A 115 5.62 -8.67 -3.19
CA LEU A 115 4.25 -8.48 -3.66
C LEU A 115 3.91 -9.44 -4.81
N LEU A 116 4.75 -9.51 -5.84
CA LEU A 116 4.54 -10.38 -6.99
C LEU A 116 4.50 -11.85 -6.59
N GLN A 117 5.40 -12.29 -5.71
CA GLN A 117 5.42 -13.65 -5.21
C GLN A 117 4.12 -14.01 -4.49
N ARG A 118 3.64 -13.12 -3.60
CA ARG A 118 2.41 -13.35 -2.83
C ARG A 118 1.18 -13.36 -3.73
N LEU A 119 1.04 -12.39 -4.63
CA LEU A 119 -0.05 -12.38 -5.61
C LEU A 119 -0.04 -13.63 -6.50
N GLY A 120 1.14 -14.09 -6.90
CA GLY A 120 1.30 -15.33 -7.66
C GLY A 120 0.85 -16.59 -6.90
N LYS A 121 1.04 -16.64 -5.58
CA LYS A 121 0.53 -17.74 -4.74
C LYS A 121 -0.98 -17.69 -4.54
N ILE A 122 -1.54 -16.49 -4.37
CA ILE A 122 -2.98 -16.30 -4.11
C ILE A 122 -3.80 -16.53 -5.38
N HIS A 123 -3.35 -15.98 -6.50
CA HIS A 123 -4.15 -15.83 -7.73
C HIS A 123 -3.62 -16.64 -8.91
N GLY A 124 -2.50 -17.36 -8.74
CA GLY A 124 -1.71 -17.90 -9.83
C GLY A 124 -0.90 -16.82 -10.56
N ARG A 125 0.02 -17.22 -11.44
CA ARG A 125 0.77 -16.27 -12.27
C ARG A 125 -0.15 -15.65 -13.31
N LYS A 126 -0.32 -14.34 -13.27
CA LYS A 126 -1.17 -13.58 -14.20
C LYS A 126 -0.45 -12.35 -14.76
N GLY A 127 -0.85 -11.93 -15.96
CA GLY A 127 -0.43 -10.64 -16.53
C GLY A 127 -1.08 -9.44 -15.82
N LEU A 128 -2.25 -9.64 -15.23
CA LEU A 128 -3.01 -8.63 -14.49
C LEU A 128 -3.53 -9.19 -13.16
N TYR A 129 -3.38 -8.42 -12.09
CA TYR A 129 -3.89 -8.72 -10.77
C TYR A 129 -4.89 -7.65 -10.36
N GLN A 130 -6.13 -8.05 -10.07
CA GLN A 130 -7.05 -7.21 -9.29
C GLN A 130 -6.89 -7.61 -7.83
N THR A 131 -6.61 -6.65 -6.95
CA THR A 131 -6.37 -6.94 -5.54
C THR A 131 -7.17 -6.02 -4.64
N TYR A 132 -7.74 -6.59 -3.60
CA TYR A 132 -8.43 -5.86 -2.54
C TYR A 132 -7.65 -6.03 -1.25
N LEU A 133 -7.27 -4.92 -0.61
CA LEU A 133 -6.66 -4.95 0.71
C LEU A 133 -7.66 -4.41 1.72
N TRP A 134 -7.95 -5.23 2.73
CA TRP A 134 -8.82 -4.87 3.85
C TRP A 134 -7.98 -4.70 5.10
N VAL A 135 -8.12 -3.56 5.76
CA VAL A 135 -7.54 -3.31 7.08
C VAL A 135 -8.65 -3.40 8.12
N THR A 136 -8.48 -4.27 9.11
CA THR A 136 -9.44 -4.44 10.20
C THR A 136 -9.15 -3.46 11.35
N GLU A 137 -10.13 -3.24 12.24
CA GLU A 137 -9.91 -2.48 13.49
C GLU A 137 -8.80 -3.09 14.37
N SER A 138 -8.65 -4.42 14.33
CA SER A 138 -7.58 -5.15 15.00
C SER A 138 -6.20 -5.00 14.34
N LYS A 139 -6.04 -4.06 13.40
CA LYS A 139 -4.79 -3.72 12.70
C LYS A 139 -4.20 -4.92 11.94
N LYS A 140 -5.07 -5.75 11.35
CA LYS A 140 -4.68 -6.79 10.39
C LYS A 140 -4.95 -6.32 8.97
N CYS A 141 -4.13 -6.76 8.02
CA CYS A 141 -4.32 -6.48 6.60
C CYS A 141 -4.44 -7.77 5.81
N TRP A 142 -5.49 -7.89 5.01
CA TRP A 142 -5.81 -9.10 4.25
C TRP A 142 -6.01 -8.81 2.77
N GLU A 143 -5.49 -9.69 1.91
CA GLU A 143 -5.85 -9.73 0.50
C GLU A 143 -7.14 -10.52 0.32
N THR A 144 -8.23 -9.84 -0.08
CA THR A 144 -9.59 -10.40 -0.03
C THR A 144 -10.19 -10.73 -1.39
N ARG A 145 -9.45 -10.51 -2.50
CA ARG A 145 -9.97 -10.84 -3.83
C ARG A 145 -10.26 -12.34 -3.95
N GLY A 146 -11.48 -12.64 -4.40
CA GLY A 146 -11.96 -14.00 -4.65
C GLY A 146 -12.40 -14.77 -3.41
N LEU A 147 -12.37 -14.17 -2.22
CA LEU A 147 -12.90 -14.79 -1.01
C LEU A 147 -14.43 -14.84 -1.02
N ARG A 148 -14.98 -15.90 -0.43
CA ARG A 148 -16.44 -16.08 -0.29
C ARG A 148 -16.95 -15.26 0.91
N LYS A 149 -18.26 -15.04 0.98
CA LYS A 149 -18.88 -14.27 2.07
C LYS A 149 -18.53 -14.83 3.47
N GLN A 150 -18.43 -16.16 3.60
CA GLN A 150 -18.05 -16.79 4.87
C GLN A 150 -16.64 -16.39 5.31
N ASP A 151 -15.67 -16.41 4.38
CA ASP A 151 -14.28 -16.00 4.68
C ASP A 151 -14.18 -14.52 5.04
N LEU A 152 -14.93 -13.66 4.34
CA LEU A 152 -15.00 -12.23 4.64
C LEU A 152 -15.56 -11.98 6.05
N ALA A 153 -16.57 -12.76 6.47
CA ALA A 153 -17.08 -12.70 7.84
C ALA A 153 -16.06 -13.19 8.88
N LEU A 154 -15.30 -14.24 8.57
CA LEU A 154 -14.18 -14.67 9.42
C LEU A 154 -13.11 -13.58 9.55
N ILE A 155 -12.80 -12.84 8.47
CA ILE A 155 -11.84 -11.71 8.52
C ILE A 155 -12.36 -10.64 9.46
N ALA A 156 -13.62 -10.24 9.28
CA ALA A 156 -14.22 -9.15 10.01
C ALA A 156 -14.36 -9.48 11.52
N ASN A 157 -14.61 -10.75 11.86
CA ASN A 157 -14.63 -11.25 13.23
C ASN A 157 -13.24 -11.65 13.79
N GLY A 158 -12.16 -11.50 13.02
CA GLY A 158 -10.80 -11.82 13.46
C GLY A 158 -10.45 -13.31 13.55
N CYS A 159 -11.27 -14.18 12.98
CA CYS A 159 -11.09 -15.64 12.98
C CYS A 159 -10.47 -16.19 11.68
N TYR A 160 -10.24 -15.36 10.66
CA TYR A 160 -9.64 -15.79 9.41
C TYR A 160 -8.12 -15.97 9.54
N SER A 161 -7.60 -17.04 8.93
CA SER A 161 -6.17 -17.31 8.86
C SER A 161 -5.79 -17.81 7.47
N ASN A 162 -4.87 -17.10 6.82
CA ASN A 162 -4.22 -17.54 5.60
C ASN A 162 -2.90 -16.78 5.44
N ARG A 163 -1.77 -17.50 5.57
CA ARG A 163 -0.44 -16.90 5.57
C ARG A 163 -0.14 -16.07 4.31
N ASP A 164 -0.55 -16.55 3.14
CA ASP A 164 -0.25 -15.88 1.87
C ASP A 164 -1.14 -14.65 1.64
N ARG A 165 -2.34 -14.62 2.22
CA ARG A 165 -3.24 -13.45 2.21
C ARG A 165 -3.03 -12.48 3.37
N ASP A 166 -2.24 -12.83 4.40
CA ASP A 166 -1.94 -11.95 5.54
C ASP A 166 -0.81 -10.94 5.23
N PHE A 167 -1.17 -9.71 4.90
CA PHE A 167 -0.25 -8.61 4.62
C PHE A 167 0.06 -7.76 5.86
N SER A 168 -0.37 -8.18 7.06
CA SER A 168 -0.22 -7.40 8.30
C SER A 168 1.24 -7.09 8.64
N THR A 169 2.19 -7.91 8.20
CA THR A 169 3.63 -7.65 8.38
C THR A 169 4.13 -6.42 7.64
N TYR A 170 3.38 -5.91 6.65
CA TYR A 170 3.71 -4.72 5.86
C TYR A 170 2.84 -3.52 6.21
N LEU A 171 1.76 -3.72 6.98
CA LEU A 171 0.81 -2.68 7.38
C LEU A 171 1.48 -1.66 8.33
N ASN A 172 1.61 -0.42 7.86
CA ASN A 172 2.30 0.69 8.51
C ASN A 172 3.73 0.34 8.99
N LYS A 173 4.36 -0.66 8.37
CA LYS A 173 5.71 -1.12 8.72
C LYS A 173 6.76 -0.51 7.79
N TRP A 174 7.17 0.71 8.14
CA TRP A 174 8.23 1.45 7.45
C TRP A 174 9.65 1.04 7.86
N THR A 175 9.84 -0.21 8.29
CA THR A 175 11.12 -0.70 8.79
C THR A 175 12.17 -0.78 7.69
N ILE A 176 11.76 -1.07 6.45
CA ILE A 176 12.65 -1.08 5.28
C ILE A 176 13.25 0.32 5.06
N LEU A 177 12.44 1.37 5.19
CA LEU A 177 12.90 2.75 5.10
C LEU A 177 13.97 3.03 6.16
N LYS A 178 13.69 2.71 7.43
CA LYS A 178 14.64 2.90 8.55
C LYS A 178 15.95 2.15 8.32
N LYS A 179 15.88 0.87 7.93
CA LYS A 179 17.05 0.01 7.74
C LYS A 179 17.93 0.46 6.58
N LYS A 180 17.33 0.94 5.48
CA LYS A 180 18.09 1.40 4.31
C LYS A 180 18.67 2.80 4.46
N LEU A 181 18.09 3.66 5.31
CA LEU A 181 18.51 5.06 5.45
C LEU A 181 19.41 5.34 6.67
N THR A 182 19.49 4.41 7.63
CA THR A 182 20.50 4.43 8.71
C THR A 182 21.82 3.92 8.15
#